data_AF-A0A7W8KFE0-F1
#
_entry.id   AF-A0A7W8KFE0-F1
#
_cell.length_a   1.000
_cell.length_b   1.000
_cell.length_c   1.000
_cell.angle_alpha   90.00
_cell.angle_beta   90.00
_cell.angle_gamma   90.00
#
_symmetry.space_group_name_H-M   'P 1'
#
loop_
_entity.id
_entity.type
_entity.pdbx_description
1 polymer ?
#
loop_
_entity_poly.entity_id
_entity_poly.type
_entity_poly.pdbx_seq_one_letter_code
_entity_poly.pdbx_strand_id
1 'polypeptide(L)'
;MTQRTPSPYTAPDLIGDSPAWLGFIWLAFLISMAAMLVGIWYLPVDAWMRGYLLMGTLFLTASTLTLSKSLRDRHEYERLVNRVKTARTEQVLSQYEG
;
A
#
# COMPACT_ATOMS: atom_id res chain seq x y z
N MET A 1 33.14 12.12 28.87
CA MET A 1 31.75 12.39 28.45
C MET A 1 31.68 12.21 26.93
N THR A 2 31.53 10.97 26.47
CA THR A 2 31.51 10.64 25.04
C THR A 2 30.14 10.98 24.46
N GLN A 3 30.07 12.05 23.67
CA GLN A 3 28.88 12.42 22.91
C GLN A 3 28.55 11.30 21.92
N ARG A 4 27.41 10.61 22.09
CA ARG A 4 26.90 9.70 21.06
C ARG A 4 26.38 10.57 19.92
N THR A 5 27.05 10.54 18.78
CA THR A 5 26.53 11.08 17.52
C THR A 5 25.16 10.46 17.27
N PRO A 6 24.09 11.25 17.02
CA PRO A 6 22.80 10.70 16.65
C PRO A 6 22.97 9.95 15.33
N SER A 7 22.63 8.67 15.34
CA SER A 7 22.66 7.85 14.13
C SER A 7 21.71 8.47 13.08
N PRO A 8 22.15 8.63 11.82
CA PRO A 8 21.31 9.14 10.72
C PRO A 8 20.03 8.31 10.47
N TYR A 9 19.89 7.15 11.11
CA TYR A 9 18.79 6.20 10.95
C TYR A 9 17.68 6.36 12.01
N THR A 10 17.61 7.49 12.70
CA THR A 10 16.52 7.79 13.63
C THR A 10 15.22 7.97 12.85
N ALA A 11 14.48 6.85 12.72
CA ALA A 11 13.12 6.67 12.21
C ALA A 11 12.62 7.75 11.23
N PRO A 12 12.70 7.51 9.90
CA PRO A 12 11.88 8.27 8.95
C PRO A 12 10.39 8.03 9.27
N ASP A 13 9.77 9.05 9.86
CA ASP A 13 8.36 9.43 9.72
C ASP A 13 7.37 8.28 9.52
N LEU A 14 7.21 7.46 10.57
CA LEU A 14 6.08 6.54 10.72
C LEU A 14 4.84 7.32 11.19
N ILE A 15 4.51 8.42 10.52
CA ILE A 15 3.28 9.18 10.79
C ILE A 15 2.17 8.44 10.05
N GLY A 16 1.36 7.69 10.79
CA GLY A 16 0.17 7.05 10.25
C GLY A 16 -0.87 8.09 9.83
N ASP A 17 -1.61 7.79 8.77
CA ASP A 17 -2.72 8.62 8.32
C ASP A 17 -3.77 8.80 9.43
N SER A 18 -4.39 9.98 9.50
CA SER A 18 -5.44 10.24 10.48
C SER A 18 -6.67 9.33 10.24
N PRO A 19 -7.41 8.93 11.29
CA PRO A 19 -8.62 8.10 11.13
C PRO A 19 -9.69 8.73 10.22
N ALA A 20 -9.78 10.06 10.21
CA ALA A 20 -10.70 10.79 9.34
C ALA A 20 -10.34 10.63 7.86
N TRP A 21 -9.05 10.64 7.53
CA TRP A 21 -8.56 10.42 6.17
C TRP A 21 -8.86 9.00 5.67
N LEU A 22 -8.64 7.99 6.52
CA LEU A 22 -9.02 6.61 6.24
C LEU A 22 -10.52 6.48 5.96
N GLY A 23 -11.37 7.12 6.78
CA GLY A 23 -12.81 7.15 6.56
C GLY A 23 -13.21 7.77 5.22
N PHE A 24 -12.57 8.89 4.85
CA PHE A 24 -12.79 9.55 3.56
C PHE A 24 -12.45 8.64 2.37
N ILE A 25 -11.30 7.95 2.41
CA ILE A 25 -10.88 7.03 1.33
C ILE A 25 -11.91 5.91 1.14
N TRP A 26 -12.35 5.28 2.23
CA TRP A 26 -13.34 4.20 2.18
C TRP A 26 -14.68 4.70 1.63
N LEU A 27 -15.14 5.87 2.09
CA LEU A 27 -16.39 6.46 1.61
C LEU A 27 -16.33 6.79 0.11
N ALA A 28 -15.25 7.43 -0.34
CA ALA A 28 -15.06 7.78 -1.74
C ALA A 28 -15.03 6.54 -2.65
N PHE A 29 -14.34 5.49 -2.22
CA PHE A 29 -14.31 4.22 -2.94
C PHE A 29 -15.71 3.59 -3.04
N LEU A 30 -16.46 3.54 -1.93
CA LEU A 30 -17.82 2.98 -1.91
C LEU A 30 -18.79 3.77 -2.79
N ILE A 31 -18.73 5.10 -2.73
CA ILE A 31 -19.56 5.97 -3.59
C ILE A 31 -19.21 5.74 -5.07
N SER A 32 -17.93 5.69 -5.42
CA SER A 32 -17.50 5.46 -6.80
C SER A 32 -17.92 4.07 -7.30
N MET A 33 -17.76 3.03 -6.47
CA MET A 33 -18.19 1.68 -6.81
C MET A 33 -19.71 1.61 -6.99
N ALA A 34 -20.47 2.21 -6.08
CA ALA A 34 -21.93 2.27 -6.19
C ALA A 34 -22.37 3.00 -7.46
N ALA A 35 -21.76 4.15 -7.77
CA ALA A 35 -22.04 4.89 -9.00
C ALA A 35 -21.81 4.05 -10.26
N MET A 36 -20.72 3.26 -10.30
CA MET A 36 -20.44 2.34 -11.40
C MET A 36 -21.51 1.24 -11.52
N LEU A 37 -21.88 0.60 -10.41
CA LEU A 37 -22.89 -0.46 -10.40
C LEU A 37 -24.28 0.07 -10.79
N VAL A 38 -24.64 1.26 -10.31
CA VAL A 38 -25.87 1.96 -10.70
C VAL A 38 -25.84 2.31 -12.20
N GLY A 39 -24.71 2.77 -12.73
CA GLY A 39 -24.54 3.02 -14.16
C GLY A 39 -24.77 1.76 -15.01
N ILE A 40 -24.25 0.61 -14.58
CA ILE A 40 -24.51 -0.67 -15.25
C ILE A 40 -25.99 -1.07 -15.15
N TRP A 41 -26.64 -0.79 -14.01
CA TRP A 41 -28.06 -1.12 -13.80
C TRP A 41 -28.99 -0.33 -14.74
N TYR A 42 -28.72 0.97 -14.93
CA TYR A 42 -29.52 1.84 -15.81
C TYR A 42 -29.23 1.65 -17.30
N LEU A 43 -28.20 0.89 -17.66
CA LEU A 43 -27.84 0.68 -19.06
C LEU A 43 -28.91 -0.17 -19.78
N PRO A 44 -29.49 0.30 -20.90
CA PRO A 44 -30.54 -0.41 -21.63
C PRO A 44 -29.95 -1.52 -22.51
N VAL A 45 -29.27 -2.49 -21.89
CA VAL A 45 -28.65 -3.64 -22.55
C VAL A 45 -29.21 -4.95 -22.01
N ASP A 46 -28.97 -6.04 -22.74
CA ASP A 46 -29.38 -7.39 -22.34
C ASP A 46 -28.72 -7.82 -21.02
N ALA A 47 -29.39 -8.70 -20.28
CA ALA A 47 -28.93 -9.20 -18.98
C ALA A 47 -27.55 -9.86 -19.07
N TRP A 48 -27.25 -10.56 -20.17
CA TRP A 48 -25.95 -11.19 -20.38
C TRP A 48 -24.81 -10.17 -20.43
N MET A 49 -24.99 -9.07 -21.17
CA MET A 49 -24.00 -7.99 -21.27
C MET A 49 -23.81 -7.27 -19.94
N ARG A 50 -24.89 -7.05 -19.17
CA ARG A 50 -24.77 -6.49 -17.81
C ARG A 50 -23.95 -7.41 -16.91
N GLY A 51 -24.18 -8.72 -16.99
CA GLY A 51 -23.40 -9.73 -16.27
C GLY A 51 -21.91 -9.66 -16.61
N TYR A 52 -21.56 -9.59 -17.89
CA TYR A 52 -20.18 -9.42 -18.34
C TYR A 52 -19.52 -8.16 -17.76
N LEU A 53 -20.21 -7.01 -17.82
CA LEU A 53 -19.70 -5.75 -17.29
C LEU A 53 -19.53 -5.77 -15.77
N LEU A 54 -20.47 -6.38 -15.04
CA LEU A 54 -20.37 -6.56 -13.59
C LEU A 54 -19.17 -7.42 -13.22
N MET A 55 -19.01 -8.57 -13.87
CA MET A 55 -17.88 -9.47 -13.63
C MET A 55 -16.54 -8.78 -13.90
N GLY A 56 -16.42 -8.09 -15.04
CA GLY A 56 -15.22 -7.34 -15.39
C GLY A 56 -14.91 -6.23 -14.38
N THR A 57 -15.91 -5.44 -13.98
CA THR A 57 -15.74 -4.34 -13.01
C THR A 57 -15.28 -4.84 -11.65
N LEU A 58 -15.92 -5.88 -11.12
CA LEU A 58 -15.57 -6.46 -9.81
C LEU A 58 -14.20 -7.13 -9.84
N PHE A 59 -13.93 -7.94 -10.87
CA PHE A 59 -12.66 -8.65 -11.00
C PHE A 59 -11.48 -7.69 -11.20
N LEU A 60 -11.64 -6.67 -12.05
CA LEU A 60 -10.61 -5.67 -12.27
C LEU A 60 -10.32 -4.91 -10.97
N THR A 61 -11.35 -4.46 -10.27
CA THR A 61 -11.17 -3.73 -9.01
C THR A 61 -10.48 -4.57 -7.94
N ALA A 62 -10.92 -5.81 -7.73
CA ALA A 62 -10.30 -6.73 -6.77
C ALA A 62 -8.83 -7.02 -7.13
N SER A 63 -8.53 -7.19 -8.43
CA SER A 63 -7.18 -7.40 -8.93
C SER A 63 -6.29 -6.18 -8.69
N THR A 64 -6.78 -4.97 -8.94
CA THR A 64 -6.05 -3.73 -8.66
C THR A 64 -5.75 -3.58 -7.17
N LEU A 65 -6.72 -3.85 -6.28
CA LEU A 65 -6.49 -3.78 -4.83
C LEU A 65 -5.45 -4.80 -4.35
N THR A 66 -5.46 -6.01 -4.93
CA THR A 66 -4.47 -7.04 -4.64
C THR A 66 -3.09 -6.62 -5.13
N LEU A 67 -3.01 -6.10 -6.35
CA LEU A 67 -1.77 -5.58 -6.93
C LEU A 67 -1.17 -4.44 -6.10
N SER A 68 -1.99 -3.48 -5.66
CA SER A 68 -1.55 -2.39 -4.79
C SER A 68 -1.00 -2.88 -3.46
N LYS A 69 -1.63 -3.90 -2.86
CA LYS A 69 -1.10 -4.56 -1.64
C LYS A 69 0.23 -5.22 -1.93
N SER A 70 0.31 -6.07 -2.95
CA SER A 70 1.55 -6.77 -3.30
C SER A 70 2.72 -5.82 -3.58
N LEU A 71 2.45 -4.66 -4.20
CA LEU A 71 3.48 -3.65 -4.44
C LEU A 71 3.93 -2.97 -3.15
N ARG A 72 2.99 -2.64 -2.25
CA ARG A 72 3.29 -2.09 -0.93
C ARG A 72 4.10 -3.07 -0.08
N ASP A 73 3.67 -4.33 -0.04
CA ASP A 73 4.32 -5.39 0.71
C ASP A 73 5.76 -5.61 0.21
N ARG A 74 5.97 -5.58 -1.11
CA ARG A 74 7.31 -5.63 -1.71
C ARG A 74 8.18 -4.44 -1.29
N HIS A 75 7.62 -3.23 -1.31
CA HIS A 75 8.34 -2.03 -0.91
C HIS A 75 8.75 -2.04 0.56
N GLU A 76 7.86 -2.51 1.44
CA GLU A 76 8.14 -2.70 2.86
C GLU A 76 9.22 -3.78 3.09
N TYR A 77 9.13 -4.91 2.37
CA TYR A 77 10.15 -5.97 2.42
C TYR A 77 11.54 -5.47 2.04
N GLU A 78 11.68 -4.76 0.91
CA GLU A 78 12.97 -4.23 0.46
C GLU A 78 13.56 -3.24 1.49
N ARG A 79 12.73 -2.39 2.09
CA ARG A 79 13.15 -1.48 3.17
C ARG A 79 13.69 -2.25 4.38
N LEU A 80 13.01 -3.31 4.81
CA LEU A 80 13.45 -4.14 5.95
C LEU A 80 14.76 -4.86 5.64
N VAL A 81 14.88 -5.45 4.44
CA VAL A 81 16.11 -6.13 4.00
C VAL A 81 17.29 -5.17 3.98
N ASN A 82 17.11 -3.95 3.45
CA ASN A 82 18.17 -2.95 3.42
C ASN A 82 18.62 -2.52 4.82
N ARG A 83 17.70 -2.35 5.78
CA ARG A 83 18.05 -2.07 7.18
C ARG A 83 18.91 -3.17 7.79
N VAL A 84 18.57 -4.44 7.55
CA VAL A 84 19.37 -5.58 8.03
C VAL A 84 20.74 -5.59 7.38
N LYS A 85 20.83 -5.36 6.06
CA LYS A 85 22.11 -5.27 5.35
C LYS A 85 22.99 -4.18 5.95
N THR A 86 22.48 -2.97 6.12
CA THR A 86 23.21 -1.84 6.72
C THR A 86 23.71 -2.19 8.12
N ALA A 87 22.86 -2.74 9.00
CA ALA A 87 23.27 -3.10 10.36
C ALA A 87 24.33 -4.21 10.38
N ARG A 88 24.28 -5.17 9.46
CA ARG A 88 25.34 -6.19 9.31
C ARG A 88 26.64 -5.60 8.78
N THR A 89 26.56 -4.70 7.82
CA THR A 89 27.74 -3.97 7.32
C THR A 89 28.41 -3.18 8.43
N GLU A 90 27.62 -2.46 9.25
CA GLU A 90 28.14 -1.74 10.43
C GLU A 90 28.82 -2.67 11.44
N GLN A 91 28.24 -3.84 11.73
CA GLN A 91 28.87 -4.83 12.62
C GLN A 91 30.23 -5.30 12.10
N VAL A 92 30.32 -5.62 10.81
CA VAL A 92 31.57 -6.08 10.18
C VAL A 92 32.64 -4.97 10.26
N LEU A 93 32.28 -3.73 9.92
CA LEU A 93 33.22 -2.59 10.02
C LEU A 93 33.73 -2.41 11.47
N SER A 94 32.84 -2.50 12.46
CA SER A 94 33.21 -2.36 13.88
C SER A 94 34.16 -3.45 14.38
N GLN A 95 34.15 -4.64 13.78
CA GLN A 95 35.06 -5.73 14.15
C GLN A 95 36.50 -5.50 13.68
N TYR A 96 36.71 -4.66 12.66
CA TYR A 96 38.05 -4.32 12.14
C TYR A 96 38.60 -3.02 12.73
N GLU A 97 37.74 -2.15 13.29
CA GLU A 97 38.14 -0.91 13.97
C GLU A 97 38.51 -1.10 15.45
N GLY A 98 38.37 -2.33 15.97
CA GLY A 98 38.68 -2.72 17.36
C GLY A 98 40.04 -3.37 17.55
#